data_AF-A0AAN7C8Z6-F1
#
_entry.id   AF-A0AAN7C8Z6-F1
#
_cell.length_a   1.000
_cell.length_b   1.000
_cell.length_c   1.000
_cell.angle_alpha   90.00
_cell.angle_beta   90.00
_cell.angle_gamma   90.00
#
_symmetry.space_group_name_H-M   'P 1'
#
loop_
_entity.id
_entity.type
_entity.pdbx_description
1 polymer ?
#
loop_
_entity_poly.entity_id
_entity_poly.type
_entity_poly.pdbx_seq_one_letter_code
_entity_poly.pdbx_strand_id
1 'polypeptide(L)'
;MSSFLTTVNSRTKSQFRPRAPGKGGATSYQLRQYAEATLGGGSLRKVVKLPEGEDENEWLAVNMVDFYNQINLLYGAITEFCSPQTCPEMKATDEFEYLWQDSENYKRPTKMPAPAYIEQLMTWVQGNIDNEAVLPSRIGVPFPKSFPALVRQIFKRMYRVYAHIYCHHYPVIRELGLEPHLNTSFKQYVLFIDEHNLASGKDYWGPLGDLVDSITMFSRQALLRSARTAAPQRALLGQIRTFAAPASSEKVKPPVALFGLDGTYATALYTAAVKSASLEPTAKGIDALHKLLQKDAKLTTILEAPTLSAADKSAIVAELQKNAGATGETVKNFLATLAENNRLGLLPGVCTKFGELMSAARGEVEMVVTSAQPLDNKTLSRLEAAVSKSSYVGAGKKLKVKNTINPDIIGGLIVEVGDRTIDLSVSSKVAKMNKLLTDTL
;
A
#
# COMPACT_ATOMS: atom_id res chain seq x y z
N MET A 1 72.16 25.17 -0.05
CA MET A 1 71.61 24.47 1.13
C MET A 1 70.28 25.11 1.47
N SER A 2 69.18 24.38 1.33
CA SER A 2 68.03 24.37 2.26
C SER A 2 66.93 23.51 1.66
N SER A 3 66.71 22.39 2.32
CA SER A 3 65.84 21.28 1.95
C SER A 3 64.37 21.51 2.30
N PHE A 4 63.51 20.93 1.46
CA PHE A 4 62.31 20.14 1.76
C PHE A 4 61.53 20.45 3.04
N LEU A 5 60.31 20.98 2.87
CA LEU A 5 59.10 20.55 3.57
C LEU A 5 57.85 20.99 2.76
N THR A 6 57.28 20.08 1.96
CA THR A 6 55.92 20.23 1.41
C THR A 6 55.03 19.16 2.02
N THR A 7 54.23 19.56 3.00
CA THR A 7 53.24 18.74 3.66
C THR A 7 52.13 18.36 2.67
N VAL A 8 51.96 17.05 2.48
CA VAL A 8 50.97 16.41 1.62
C VAL A 8 49.57 16.62 2.18
N ASN A 9 48.67 17.24 1.40
CA ASN A 9 47.24 17.29 1.70
C ASN A 9 46.50 16.26 0.83
N SER A 10 46.11 15.13 1.43
CA SER A 10 45.37 14.05 0.76
C SER A 10 43.90 14.43 0.60
N ARG A 11 43.53 14.89 -0.60
CA ARG A 11 42.12 15.10 -1.00
C ARG A 11 41.36 13.77 -1.07
N THR A 12 40.28 13.70 -0.30
CA THR A 12 39.20 12.71 -0.37
C THR A 12 38.60 12.66 -1.79
N LYS A 13 38.75 11.53 -2.50
CA LYS A 13 38.04 11.26 -3.76
C LYS A 13 36.59 10.87 -3.45
N SER A 14 35.62 11.54 -4.06
CA SER A 14 34.18 11.31 -3.88
C SER A 14 33.74 9.94 -4.41
N GLN A 15 32.76 9.32 -3.74
CA GLN A 15 32.16 8.01 -4.08
C GLN A 15 31.37 7.99 -5.41
N PHE A 16 31.24 9.15 -6.08
CA PHE A 16 30.45 9.35 -7.29
C PHE A 16 31.31 9.99 -8.37
N ARG A 17 31.23 9.48 -9.61
CA ARG A 17 32.00 10.01 -10.74
C ARG A 17 31.20 9.92 -12.05
N PRO A 18 30.74 11.05 -12.61
CA PRO A 18 30.15 11.06 -13.93
C PRO A 18 31.20 10.81 -15.03
N ARG A 19 30.85 10.04 -16.07
CA ARG A 19 31.65 9.79 -17.29
C ARG A 19 30.96 10.32 -18.55
N ALA A 20 31.72 10.54 -19.62
CA ALA A 20 31.21 11.00 -20.91
C ALA A 20 30.40 9.90 -21.64
N PRO A 21 29.36 10.26 -22.40
CA PRO A 21 28.36 9.31 -22.94
C PRO A 21 28.95 8.23 -23.85
N GLY A 22 28.70 6.97 -23.49
CA GLY A 22 28.90 5.78 -24.32
C GLY A 22 27.57 5.24 -24.86
N LYS A 23 27.59 4.63 -26.05
CA LYS A 23 26.40 4.08 -26.71
C LYS A 23 26.14 2.65 -26.20
N GLY A 24 25.18 2.45 -25.29
CA GLY A 24 24.84 1.09 -24.85
C GLY A 24 23.70 0.88 -23.84
N GLY A 25 23.05 1.90 -23.29
CA GLY A 25 21.97 1.74 -22.29
C GLY A 25 20.58 2.16 -22.78
N ALA A 26 19.51 1.65 -22.13
CA ALA A 26 18.17 2.18 -22.31
C ALA A 26 18.14 3.68 -22.00
N THR A 27 17.50 4.47 -22.86
CA THR A 27 17.48 5.93 -22.74
C THR A 27 16.52 6.38 -21.63
N SER A 28 16.83 7.47 -20.91
CA SER A 28 15.97 8.07 -19.86
C SER A 28 14.50 8.22 -20.30
N TYR A 29 14.30 8.55 -21.59
CA TYR A 29 12.97 8.66 -22.21
C TYR A 29 12.16 7.35 -22.20
N GLN A 30 12.79 6.20 -22.46
CA GLN A 30 12.12 4.90 -22.48
C GLN A 30 11.66 4.51 -21.06
N LEU A 31 12.48 4.77 -20.05
CA LEU A 31 12.14 4.54 -18.64
C LEU A 31 10.94 5.39 -18.18
N ARG A 32 10.83 6.62 -18.70
CA ARG A 32 9.67 7.49 -18.45
C ARG A 32 8.37 6.92 -19.00
N GLN A 33 8.35 6.46 -20.26
CA GLN A 33 7.13 5.89 -20.89
C GLN A 33 6.62 4.64 -20.16
N TYR A 34 7.55 3.82 -19.67
CA TYR A 34 7.23 2.61 -18.94
C TYR A 34 6.57 2.88 -17.58
N ALA A 35 7.08 3.85 -16.82
CA ALA A 35 6.48 4.22 -15.55
C ALA A 35 5.08 4.85 -15.70
N GLU A 36 4.83 5.61 -16.76
CA GLU A 36 3.53 6.28 -16.97
C GLU A 36 2.36 5.29 -17.19
N ALA A 37 2.62 4.09 -17.72
CA ALA A 37 1.58 3.10 -18.07
C ALA A 37 0.95 2.38 -16.86
N THR A 38 1.68 2.27 -15.74
CA THR A 38 1.30 1.42 -14.59
C THR A 38 0.90 2.23 -13.34
N LEU A 39 1.03 3.55 -13.35
CA LEU A 39 0.87 4.41 -12.18
C LEU A 39 -0.56 4.97 -12.02
N GLY A 40 -1.50 4.12 -11.60
CA GLY A 40 -2.87 4.49 -11.25
C GLY A 40 -3.01 5.61 -10.19
N GLY A 41 -4.06 6.43 -10.33
CA GLY A 41 -4.28 7.71 -9.65
C GLY A 41 -4.78 7.68 -8.19
N GLY A 42 -4.22 6.81 -7.34
CA GLY A 42 -4.39 6.91 -5.87
C GLY A 42 -3.43 7.92 -5.26
N SER A 43 -3.87 8.73 -4.27
CA SER A 43 -3.03 9.78 -3.66
C SER A 43 -1.99 9.20 -2.68
N LEU A 44 -0.99 8.51 -3.21
CA LEU A 44 0.19 7.97 -2.48
C LEU A 44 0.89 9.03 -1.63
N ARG A 45 0.70 10.32 -1.96
CA ARG A 45 1.22 11.45 -1.16
C ARG A 45 0.66 11.52 0.25
N LYS A 46 -0.61 11.14 0.48
CA LYS A 46 -1.18 11.18 1.83
C LYS A 46 -0.55 10.12 2.74
N VAL A 47 -0.03 9.05 2.16
CA VAL A 47 0.55 7.91 2.88
C VAL A 47 1.96 8.23 3.39
N VAL A 48 2.72 9.08 2.69
CA VAL A 48 4.11 9.41 3.06
C VAL A 48 4.23 10.55 4.08
N LYS A 49 3.13 11.25 4.37
CA LYS A 49 3.11 12.37 5.31
C LYS A 49 3.29 11.90 6.74
N LEU A 50 4.05 12.67 7.52
CA LEU A 50 4.12 12.50 8.96
C LEU A 50 2.71 12.63 9.56
N PRO A 51 2.20 11.62 10.29
CA PRO A 51 0.93 11.74 10.99
C PRO A 51 1.00 12.80 12.10
N GLU A 52 -0.14 13.40 12.43
CA GLU A 52 -0.21 14.45 13.43
C GLU A 52 0.11 13.90 14.83
N GLY A 53 1.16 14.43 15.47
CA GLY A 53 1.59 14.04 16.81
C GLY A 53 2.62 12.92 16.89
N GLU A 54 3.05 12.36 15.75
CA GLU A 54 4.12 11.34 15.69
C GLU A 54 5.52 11.95 15.64
N ASP A 55 6.54 11.22 16.11
CA ASP A 55 7.94 11.63 16.02
C ASP A 55 8.50 11.43 14.60
N GLU A 56 9.25 12.41 14.10
CA GLU A 56 9.82 12.38 12.75
C GLU A 56 10.84 11.25 12.58
N ASN A 57 11.68 10.98 13.60
CA ASN A 57 12.70 9.93 13.49
C ASN A 57 12.08 8.54 13.57
N GLU A 58 11.04 8.33 14.39
CA GLU A 58 10.25 7.10 14.39
C GLU A 58 9.62 6.86 13.01
N TRP A 59 9.01 7.90 12.42
CA TRP A 59 8.41 7.81 11.10
C TRP A 59 9.42 7.49 10.01
N LEU A 60 10.61 8.12 10.05
CA LEU A 60 11.72 7.85 9.15
C LEU A 60 12.25 6.41 9.33
N ALA A 61 12.36 5.92 10.57
CA ALA A 61 12.86 4.58 10.88
C ALA A 61 11.94 3.49 10.33
N VAL A 62 10.63 3.58 10.58
CA VAL A 62 9.64 2.60 10.10
C VAL A 62 9.66 2.52 8.57
N ASN A 63 9.58 3.67 7.91
CA ASN A 63 9.57 3.71 6.44
C ASN A 63 10.91 3.26 5.84
N MET A 64 12.04 3.53 6.50
CA MET A 64 13.35 3.05 6.06
C MET A 64 13.39 1.50 6.04
N VAL A 65 12.90 0.86 7.10
CA VAL A 65 12.83 -0.61 7.18
C VAL A 65 11.88 -1.17 6.11
N ASP A 66 10.73 -0.52 5.90
CA ASP A 66 9.77 -0.93 4.86
C ASP A 66 10.37 -0.85 3.45
N PHE A 67 11.03 0.25 3.11
CA PHE A 67 11.71 0.38 1.81
C PHE A 67 12.85 -0.62 1.66
N TYR A 68 13.58 -0.91 2.73
CA TYR A 68 14.63 -1.94 2.71
C TYR A 68 14.03 -3.30 2.35
N ASN A 69 12.94 -3.70 3.01
CA ASN A 69 12.26 -4.96 2.74
C ASN A 69 11.71 -5.04 1.31
N GLN A 70 11.11 -3.94 0.82
CA GLN A 70 10.60 -3.87 -0.56
C GLN A 70 11.70 -4.00 -1.60
N ILE A 71 12.82 -3.28 -1.43
CA ILE A 71 13.97 -3.38 -2.33
C ILE A 71 14.57 -4.78 -2.28
N ASN A 72 14.68 -5.37 -1.09
CA ASN A 72 15.19 -6.73 -0.91
C ASN A 72 14.34 -7.76 -1.66
N LEU A 73 13.02 -7.65 -1.57
CA LEU A 73 12.09 -8.52 -2.29
C LEU A 73 12.18 -8.32 -3.81
N LEU A 74 12.23 -7.07 -4.28
CA LEU A 74 12.35 -6.75 -5.71
C LEU A 74 13.66 -7.24 -6.30
N TYR A 75 14.78 -7.04 -5.60
CA TYR A 75 16.08 -7.51 -6.04
C TYR A 75 16.21 -9.03 -5.95
N GLY A 76 15.65 -9.64 -4.89
CA GLY A 76 15.59 -11.09 -4.74
C GLY A 76 14.91 -11.80 -5.91
N ALA A 77 13.89 -11.18 -6.52
CA ALA A 77 13.21 -11.72 -7.70
C ALA A 77 14.06 -11.73 -8.98
N ILE A 78 15.15 -10.96 -9.04
CA ILE A 78 16.02 -10.86 -10.22
C ILE A 78 17.47 -11.26 -9.95
N THR A 79 17.77 -11.74 -8.74
CA THR A 79 19.15 -12.03 -8.32
C THR A 79 19.84 -13.07 -9.19
N GLU A 80 19.08 -13.99 -9.80
CA GLU A 80 19.62 -15.00 -10.71
C GLU A 80 20.06 -14.41 -12.07
N PHE A 81 19.51 -13.24 -12.44
CA PHE A 81 19.83 -12.54 -13.69
C PHE A 81 20.92 -11.48 -13.51
N CYS A 82 21.24 -11.12 -12.26
CA CYS A 82 22.30 -10.17 -11.91
C CYS A 82 23.55 -10.92 -11.46
N SER A 83 24.51 -11.10 -12.37
CA SER A 83 25.75 -11.84 -12.12
C SER A 83 26.99 -10.98 -12.40
N PRO A 84 28.18 -11.36 -11.91
CA PRO A 84 29.41 -10.67 -12.27
C PRO A 84 29.71 -10.68 -13.79
N GLN A 85 29.09 -11.59 -14.54
CA GLN A 85 29.22 -11.66 -16.00
C GLN A 85 28.26 -10.69 -16.69
N THR A 86 26.99 -10.63 -16.26
CA THR A 86 26.00 -9.71 -16.85
C THR A 86 26.21 -8.27 -16.39
N CYS A 87 26.66 -8.07 -15.16
CA CYS A 87 26.86 -6.78 -14.51
C CYS A 87 28.23 -6.68 -13.82
N PRO A 88 29.32 -6.57 -14.60
CA PRO A 88 30.70 -6.59 -14.09
C PRO A 88 31.09 -5.34 -13.27
N GLU A 89 30.33 -4.26 -13.40
CA GLU A 89 30.50 -3.03 -12.64
C GLU A 89 29.15 -2.56 -12.09
N MET A 90 29.10 -2.07 -10.85
CA MET A 90 27.90 -1.41 -10.32
C MET A 90 27.71 -0.05 -10.97
N LYS A 91 26.86 0.01 -11.99
CA LYS A 91 26.46 1.24 -12.66
C LYS A 91 24.96 1.23 -12.93
N ALA A 92 24.39 2.41 -13.15
CA ALA A 92 23.04 2.56 -13.67
C ALA A 92 23.07 2.88 -15.17
N THR A 93 23.97 3.75 -15.62
CA THR A 93 24.29 3.90 -17.04
C THR A 93 25.80 4.05 -17.19
N ASP A 94 26.31 4.09 -18.43
CA ASP A 94 27.75 4.34 -18.67
C ASP A 94 28.24 5.69 -18.10
N GLU A 95 27.32 6.62 -17.85
CA GLU A 95 27.61 7.92 -17.24
C GLU A 95 27.61 7.85 -15.71
N PHE A 96 26.85 6.92 -15.11
CA PHE A 96 26.62 6.86 -13.67
C PHE A 96 27.15 5.54 -13.08
N GLU A 97 28.43 5.55 -12.69
CA GLU A 97 29.10 4.46 -11.99
C GLU A 97 29.10 4.67 -10.47
N TYR A 98 28.83 3.60 -9.71
CA TYR A 98 28.82 3.61 -8.26
C TYR A 98 30.00 2.81 -7.70
N LEU A 99 30.84 3.47 -6.90
CA LEU A 99 31.96 2.83 -6.22
C LEU A 99 31.59 2.50 -4.77
N TRP A 100 32.02 1.34 -4.29
CA TRP A 100 31.82 0.96 -2.90
C TRP A 100 32.90 1.58 -2.02
N GLN A 101 32.50 2.02 -0.83
CA GLN A 101 33.41 2.50 0.21
C GLN A 101 32.74 2.31 1.57
N ASP A 102 33.51 1.75 2.51
CA ASP A 102 33.15 1.61 3.91
C ASP A 102 34.36 1.88 4.82
N SER A 103 34.13 1.81 6.14
CA SER A 103 35.15 2.06 7.16
C SER A 103 36.05 0.86 7.46
N GLU A 104 35.63 -0.34 7.09
CA GLU A 104 36.26 -1.60 7.53
C GLU A 104 37.15 -2.19 6.43
N ASN A 105 36.51 -2.68 5.37
CA ASN A 105 37.14 -3.52 4.34
C ASN A 105 37.53 -2.71 3.10
N TYR A 106 36.79 -1.65 2.78
CA TYR A 106 36.95 -0.85 1.56
C TYR A 106 37.16 0.64 1.89
N LYS A 107 38.32 0.95 2.49
CA LYS A 107 38.69 2.31 2.92
C LYS A 107 38.79 3.32 1.76
N ARG A 108 38.93 2.85 0.52
CA ARG A 108 38.99 3.68 -0.70
C ARG A 108 37.84 3.31 -1.63
N PRO A 109 37.30 4.26 -2.42
CA PRO A 109 36.30 3.97 -3.44
C PRO A 109 36.79 2.87 -4.39
N THR A 110 36.09 1.73 -4.37
CA THR A 110 36.50 0.49 -5.04
C THR A 110 35.44 0.09 -6.05
N LYS A 111 35.89 -0.28 -7.27
CA LYS A 111 35.04 -0.86 -8.30
C LYS A 111 34.71 -2.30 -7.93
N MET A 112 33.46 -2.70 -8.13
CA MET A 112 33.04 -4.07 -7.93
C MET A 112 31.82 -4.40 -8.81
N PRO A 113 31.57 -5.69 -9.08
CA PRO A 113 30.37 -6.13 -9.78
C PRO A 113 29.09 -5.68 -9.07
N ALA A 114 28.03 -5.44 -9.83
CA ALA A 114 26.74 -5.02 -9.28
C ALA A 114 26.19 -5.96 -8.21
N PRO A 115 26.19 -7.31 -8.38
CA PRO A 115 25.64 -8.18 -7.34
C PRO A 115 26.45 -8.12 -6.04
N ALA A 116 27.79 -8.07 -6.13
CA ALA A 116 28.65 -7.90 -4.95
C ALA A 116 28.44 -6.55 -4.27
N TYR A 117 28.25 -5.47 -5.05
CA TYR A 117 27.93 -4.16 -4.51
C TYR A 117 26.60 -4.17 -3.75
N ILE A 118 25.56 -4.75 -4.35
CA ILE A 118 24.21 -4.77 -3.78
C ILE A 118 24.20 -5.64 -2.53
N GLU A 119 24.89 -6.78 -2.52
CA GLU A 119 25.06 -7.61 -1.33
C GLU A 119 25.72 -6.84 -0.17
N GLN A 120 26.84 -6.15 -0.44
CA GLN A 120 27.50 -5.31 0.57
C GLN A 120 26.62 -4.16 1.04
N LEU A 121 25.83 -3.58 0.13
CA LEU A 121 24.86 -2.54 0.47
C LEU A 121 23.77 -3.06 1.40
N MET A 122 23.13 -4.16 1.05
CA MET A 122 22.02 -4.72 1.84
C MET A 122 22.51 -5.20 3.19
N THR A 123 23.69 -5.83 3.26
CA THR A 123 24.34 -6.22 4.52
C THR A 123 24.64 -5.01 5.39
N TRP A 124 25.17 -3.93 4.80
CA TRP A 124 25.44 -2.69 5.54
C TRP A 124 24.15 -2.04 6.05
N VAL A 125 23.08 -1.98 5.25
CA VAL A 125 21.79 -1.42 5.69
C VAL A 125 21.18 -2.28 6.80
N GLN A 126 21.14 -3.60 6.64
CA GLN A 126 20.67 -4.54 7.66
C GLN A 126 21.43 -4.37 8.99
N GLY A 127 22.76 -4.28 8.94
CA GLY A 127 23.58 -4.05 10.12
C GLY A 127 23.32 -2.71 10.82
N ASN A 128 22.80 -1.69 10.12
CA ASN A 128 22.33 -0.45 10.76
C ASN A 128 20.90 -0.57 11.31
N ILE A 129 20.04 -1.38 10.68
CA ILE A 129 18.68 -1.67 11.15
C ILE A 129 18.70 -2.49 12.44
N ASP A 130 19.56 -3.50 12.52
CA ASP A 130 19.67 -4.40 13.67
C ASP A 130 20.43 -3.80 14.86
N ASN A 131 21.08 -2.64 14.66
CA ASN A 131 21.86 -2.00 15.70
C ASN A 131 20.97 -1.17 16.64
N GLU A 132 20.75 -1.67 17.85
CA GLU A 132 19.95 -0.98 18.89
C GLU A 132 20.44 0.44 19.24
N ALA A 133 21.72 0.76 19.00
CA ALA A 133 22.26 2.10 19.22
C ALA A 133 21.85 3.09 18.12
N VAL A 134 21.44 2.58 16.95
CA VAL A 134 21.02 3.37 15.79
C VAL A 134 19.49 3.40 15.69
N LEU A 135 18.85 2.21 15.75
CA LEU A 135 17.40 2.04 15.80
C LEU A 135 17.02 1.45 17.17
N PRO A 136 16.65 2.28 18.16
CA PRO A 136 16.20 1.79 19.44
C PRO A 136 14.87 1.05 19.29
N SER A 137 14.82 -0.20 19.76
CA SER A 137 13.61 -1.04 19.79
C SER A 137 12.72 -0.79 21.02
N ARG A 138 13.25 -0.08 22.03
CA ARG A 138 12.58 0.16 23.32
C ARG A 138 11.91 1.52 23.33
N ILE A 139 10.64 1.54 23.71
CA ILE A 139 9.84 2.76 23.86
C ILE A 139 10.51 3.69 24.88
N GLY A 140 10.70 4.96 24.49
CA GLY A 140 11.26 6.00 25.35
C GLY A 140 12.78 6.19 25.25
N VAL A 141 13.49 5.40 24.45
CA VAL A 141 14.91 5.65 24.14
C VAL A 141 15.00 6.58 22.92
N PRO A 142 15.61 7.77 23.04
CA PRO A 142 15.69 8.72 21.93
C PRO A 142 16.68 8.26 20.86
N PHE A 143 16.41 8.63 19.60
CA PHE A 143 17.33 8.40 18.49
C PHE A 143 18.65 9.17 18.65
N PRO A 144 19.78 8.63 18.15
CA PRO A 144 21.05 9.34 18.18
C PRO A 144 21.01 10.59 17.30
N LYS A 145 21.74 11.65 17.67
CA LYS A 145 21.78 12.91 16.90
C LYS A 145 22.28 12.75 15.46
N SER A 146 23.04 11.69 15.20
CA SER A 146 23.54 11.33 13.86
C SER A 146 22.49 10.62 12.98
N PHE A 147 21.35 10.20 13.55
CA PHE A 147 20.34 9.40 12.86
C PHE A 147 19.84 10.04 11.55
N PRO A 148 19.43 11.33 11.49
CA PRO A 148 18.96 11.92 10.24
C PRO A 148 20.02 11.94 9.13
N ALA A 149 21.29 12.08 9.49
CA ALA A 149 22.38 12.04 8.51
C ALA A 149 22.59 10.61 7.98
N LEU A 150 22.48 9.61 8.85
CA LEU A 150 22.55 8.21 8.47
C LEU A 150 21.37 7.81 7.57
N VAL A 151 20.14 8.21 7.90
CA VAL A 151 18.94 7.97 7.08
C VAL A 151 19.16 8.51 5.67
N ARG A 152 19.62 9.76 5.52
CA ARG A 152 19.96 10.33 4.20
C ARG A 152 21.00 9.49 3.45
N GLN A 153 22.00 8.94 4.14
CA GLN A 153 22.99 8.06 3.52
C GLN A 153 22.41 6.72 3.08
N ILE A 154 21.55 6.11 3.91
CA ILE A 154 20.87 4.84 3.62
C ILE A 154 19.97 5.01 2.39
N PHE A 155 19.08 6.00 2.38
CA PHE A 155 18.22 6.28 1.22
C PHE A 155 19.04 6.63 -0.03
N LYS A 156 20.13 7.39 0.09
CA LYS A 156 20.99 7.67 -1.06
C LYS A 156 21.63 6.42 -1.66
N ARG A 157 21.99 5.43 -0.83
CA ARG A 157 22.62 4.20 -1.30
C ARG A 157 21.57 3.19 -1.81
N MET A 158 20.43 3.04 -1.13
CA MET A 158 19.30 2.20 -1.56
C MET A 158 18.74 2.62 -2.93
N TYR A 159 18.71 3.93 -3.22
CA TYR A 159 18.35 4.45 -4.54
C TYR A 159 19.14 3.80 -5.69
N ARG A 160 20.42 3.46 -5.45
CA ARG A 160 21.29 2.86 -6.47
C ARG A 160 20.81 1.48 -6.91
N VAL A 161 20.09 0.76 -6.04
CA VAL A 161 19.47 -0.52 -6.39
C VAL A 161 18.34 -0.28 -7.37
N TYR A 162 17.39 0.63 -7.07
CA TYR A 162 16.35 1.00 -8.05
C TYR A 162 16.95 1.44 -9.38
N ALA A 163 17.94 2.34 -9.36
CA ALA A 163 18.59 2.80 -10.59
C ALA A 163 19.21 1.65 -11.40
N HIS A 164 19.86 0.70 -10.74
CA HIS A 164 20.42 -0.47 -11.39
C HIS A 164 19.32 -1.38 -12.00
N ILE A 165 18.25 -1.66 -11.24
CA ILE A 165 17.12 -2.48 -11.70
C ILE A 165 16.46 -1.86 -12.93
N TYR A 166 16.12 -0.57 -12.88
CA TYR A 166 15.49 0.13 -14.00
C TYR A 166 16.36 0.15 -15.25
N CYS A 167 17.66 0.34 -15.13
CA CYS A 167 18.50 0.52 -16.31
C CYS A 167 19.01 -0.81 -16.91
N HIS A 168 19.20 -1.85 -16.10
CA HIS A 168 19.81 -3.11 -16.55
C HIS A 168 18.85 -4.31 -16.54
N HIS A 169 17.89 -4.35 -15.63
CA HIS A 169 17.04 -5.52 -15.41
C HIS A 169 15.55 -5.28 -15.67
N TYR A 170 15.18 -4.11 -16.21
CA TYR A 170 13.80 -3.79 -16.54
C TYR A 170 13.12 -4.78 -17.50
N PRO A 171 13.79 -5.30 -18.56
CA PRO A 171 13.19 -6.33 -19.42
C PRO A 171 12.79 -7.58 -18.63
N VAL A 172 13.64 -8.04 -17.72
CA VAL A 172 13.37 -9.20 -16.86
C VAL A 172 12.21 -8.91 -15.90
N ILE A 173 12.19 -7.73 -15.27
CA ILE A 173 11.08 -7.29 -14.40
C ILE A 173 9.74 -7.31 -15.15
N ARG A 174 9.74 -6.91 -16.43
CA ARG A 174 8.56 -6.92 -17.27
C ARG A 174 8.12 -8.35 -17.63
N GLU A 175 9.05 -9.24 -17.95
CA GLU A 175 8.76 -10.66 -18.22
C GLU A 175 8.19 -11.38 -17.00
N LEU A 176 8.65 -11.03 -15.80
CA LEU A 176 8.12 -11.54 -14.53
C LEU A 176 6.79 -10.89 -14.11
N GLY A 177 6.30 -9.87 -14.84
CA GLY A 177 5.08 -9.14 -14.47
C GLY A 177 5.23 -8.30 -13.19
N LEU A 178 6.45 -7.99 -12.77
CA LEU A 178 6.76 -7.25 -11.54
C LEU A 178 6.83 -5.73 -11.74
N GLU A 179 6.66 -5.25 -12.98
CA GLU A 179 6.66 -3.82 -13.31
C GLU A 179 5.76 -2.97 -12.38
N PRO A 180 4.49 -3.33 -12.11
CA PRO A 180 3.63 -2.52 -11.24
C PRO A 180 4.18 -2.39 -9.82
N HIS A 181 4.81 -3.45 -9.31
CA HIS A 181 5.41 -3.49 -7.98
C HIS A 181 6.65 -2.60 -7.91
N LEU A 182 7.54 -2.70 -8.90
CA LEU A 182 8.72 -1.84 -9.02
C LEU A 182 8.31 -0.36 -9.11
N ASN A 183 7.36 -0.03 -9.99
CA ASN A 183 6.93 1.35 -10.24
C ASN A 183 6.19 1.96 -9.03
N THR A 184 5.34 1.18 -8.36
CA THR A 184 4.63 1.65 -7.16
C THR A 184 5.60 1.87 -6.00
N SER A 185 6.51 0.91 -5.77
CA SER A 185 7.53 1.01 -4.72
C SER A 185 8.47 2.20 -4.97
N PHE A 186 8.97 2.37 -6.20
CA PHE A 186 9.81 3.51 -6.56
C PHE A 186 9.08 4.86 -6.45
N LYS A 187 7.80 4.92 -6.80
CA LYS A 187 6.99 6.13 -6.63
C LYS A 187 6.81 6.50 -5.16
N GLN A 188 6.50 5.53 -4.30
CA GLN A 188 6.42 5.76 -2.85
C GLN A 188 7.76 6.27 -2.31
N TYR A 189 8.85 5.65 -2.75
CA TYR A 189 10.22 6.01 -2.38
C TYR A 189 10.57 7.47 -2.73
N VAL A 190 10.29 7.87 -3.98
CA VAL A 190 10.53 9.23 -4.47
C VAL A 190 9.68 10.25 -3.73
N LEU A 191 8.39 9.97 -3.53
CA LEU A 191 7.50 10.87 -2.81
C LEU A 191 7.88 11.03 -1.34
N PHE A 192 8.36 9.96 -0.69
CA PHE A 192 8.85 10.00 0.68
C PHE A 192 10.12 10.85 0.81
N ILE A 193 11.07 10.70 -0.13
CA ILE A 193 12.28 11.52 -0.17
C ILE A 193 11.97 13.01 -0.41
N ASP A 194 10.99 13.34 -1.26
CA ASP A 194 10.52 14.71 -1.52
C ASP A 194 9.84 15.31 -0.28
N GLU A 195 8.95 14.56 0.38
CA GLU A 195 8.20 15.05 1.55
C GLU A 195 9.13 15.35 2.75
N HIS A 196 10.12 14.48 3.00
CA HIS A 196 11.03 14.58 4.16
C HIS A 196 12.38 15.21 3.81
N ASN A 197 12.53 15.81 2.62
CA ASN A 197 13.74 16.49 2.16
C ASN A 197 15.03 15.66 2.33
N LEU A 198 14.97 14.36 2.01
CA LEU A 198 16.11 13.45 2.20
C LEU A 198 17.15 13.54 1.06
N ALA A 199 16.77 14.09 -0.09
CA ALA A 199 17.66 14.27 -1.23
C ALA A 199 18.59 15.47 -1.05
N SER A 200 19.87 15.30 -1.38
CA SER A 200 20.87 16.38 -1.34
C SER A 200 21.79 16.35 -2.56
N GLY A 201 21.84 17.48 -3.28
CA GLY A 201 22.66 17.71 -4.47
C GLY A 201 21.87 17.63 -5.80
N LYS A 202 22.35 18.36 -6.82
CA LYS A 202 21.68 18.44 -8.14
C LYS A 202 21.60 17.10 -8.87
N ASP A 203 22.58 16.22 -8.67
CA ASP A 203 22.68 14.95 -9.39
C ASP A 203 22.21 13.75 -8.54
N TYR A 204 21.42 13.99 -7.49
CA TYR A 204 20.99 12.93 -6.57
C TYR A 204 20.27 11.79 -7.31
N TRP A 205 19.40 12.14 -8.25
CA TRP A 205 18.61 11.20 -9.04
C TRP A 205 19.32 10.69 -10.29
N GLY A 206 20.49 11.24 -10.65
CA GLY A 206 21.29 10.82 -11.80
C GLY A 206 20.46 10.40 -13.04
N PRO A 207 20.49 9.12 -13.45
CA PRO A 207 19.88 8.67 -14.70
C PRO A 207 18.35 8.57 -14.67
N LEU A 208 17.72 8.57 -13.50
CA LEU A 208 16.26 8.55 -13.36
C LEU A 208 15.69 9.95 -13.10
N GLY A 209 16.49 11.01 -13.26
CA GLY A 209 16.07 12.40 -12.99
C GLY A 209 14.77 12.78 -13.71
N ASP A 210 14.67 12.52 -15.01
CA ASP A 210 13.46 12.85 -15.79
C ASP A 210 12.21 12.07 -15.33
N LEU A 211 12.41 10.83 -14.87
CA LEU A 211 11.35 9.99 -14.32
C LEU A 211 10.88 10.50 -12.95
N VAL A 212 11.82 10.91 -12.10
CA VAL A 212 11.53 11.52 -10.81
C VAL A 212 10.81 12.85 -10.99
N ASP A 213 11.25 13.66 -11.95
CA ASP A 213 10.63 14.94 -12.28
C ASP A 213 9.19 14.74 -12.77
N SER A 214 8.89 13.71 -13.56
CA SER A 214 7.51 13.41 -13.94
C SER A 214 6.65 13.04 -12.71
N ILE A 215 7.14 12.14 -11.86
CA ILE A 215 6.44 11.68 -10.64
C ILE A 215 6.15 12.87 -9.71
N THR A 216 7.11 13.78 -9.53
CA THR A 216 6.98 14.94 -8.64
C THR A 216 6.21 16.11 -9.29
N MET A 217 6.35 16.36 -10.60
CA MET A 217 5.62 17.41 -11.33
C MET A 217 4.12 17.14 -11.42
N PHE A 218 3.68 15.91 -11.76
CA PHE A 218 2.26 15.57 -11.75
C PHE A 218 1.64 15.79 -10.36
N SER A 219 2.44 15.55 -9.32
CA SER A 219 2.07 15.79 -7.92
C SER A 219 1.95 17.29 -7.58
N ARG A 220 2.81 18.16 -8.15
CA ARG A 220 2.75 19.62 -7.98
C ARG A 220 1.63 20.28 -8.81
N GLN A 221 1.34 19.77 -10.01
CA GLN A 221 0.24 20.28 -10.85
C GLN A 221 -1.15 19.94 -10.28
N ALA A 222 -1.31 18.78 -9.62
CA ALA A 222 -2.52 18.45 -8.87
C ALA A 222 -2.79 19.41 -7.69
N LEU A 223 -1.72 19.89 -7.03
CA LEU A 223 -1.80 20.95 -6.01
C LEU A 223 -2.18 22.30 -6.61
N LEU A 224 -1.61 22.70 -7.74
CA LEU A 224 -1.97 23.97 -8.39
C LEU A 224 -3.41 23.97 -8.93
N ARG A 225 -3.95 22.81 -9.36
CA ARG A 225 -5.37 22.67 -9.70
C ARG A 225 -6.28 22.74 -8.46
N SER A 226 -5.86 22.19 -7.32
CA SER A 226 -6.60 22.30 -6.04
C SER A 226 -6.43 23.65 -5.33
N ALA A 227 -5.35 24.38 -5.64
CA ALA A 227 -5.08 25.73 -5.10
C ALA A 227 -5.69 26.82 -5.99
N ARG A 228 -5.94 26.57 -7.27
CA ARG A 228 -6.69 27.50 -8.15
C ARG A 228 -8.17 27.65 -7.78
N THR A 229 -8.72 26.78 -6.93
CA THR A 229 -10.04 26.99 -6.32
C THR A 229 -9.99 27.83 -5.02
N ALA A 230 -8.81 28.28 -4.60
CA ALA A 230 -8.62 29.15 -3.44
C ALA A 230 -7.85 30.42 -3.85
N ALA A 231 -8.50 31.32 -4.60
CA ALA A 231 -8.01 32.68 -4.78
C ALA A 231 -8.23 33.48 -3.48
N PRO A 232 -7.32 34.39 -3.09
CA PRO A 232 -7.55 35.28 -1.97
C PRO A 232 -8.55 36.36 -2.39
N GLN A 233 -9.75 36.36 -1.82
CA GLN A 233 -10.66 37.49 -1.96
C GLN A 233 -10.05 38.69 -1.23
N ARG A 234 -9.57 39.68 -2.00
CA ARG A 234 -9.38 41.04 -1.51
C ARG A 234 -10.73 41.54 -0.98
N ALA A 235 -10.74 41.95 0.28
CA ALA A 235 -11.88 42.59 0.91
C ALA A 235 -12.22 43.89 0.17
N LEU A 236 -13.31 43.89 -0.59
CA LEU A 236 -14.02 45.08 -1.01
C LEU A 236 -15.17 45.28 -0.03
N LEU A 237 -15.07 46.33 0.78
CA LEU A 237 -16.18 46.87 1.56
C LEU A 237 -17.27 47.34 0.57
N GLY A 238 -18.36 46.58 0.48
CA GLY A 238 -19.45 46.89 -0.45
C GLY A 238 -20.68 46.02 -0.22
N GLN A 239 -21.62 46.57 0.56
CA GLN A 239 -23.05 46.25 0.67
C GLN A 239 -23.46 44.77 0.83
N ILE A 240 -23.96 44.50 2.03
CA ILE A 240 -24.64 43.30 2.50
C ILE A 240 -25.75 42.88 1.52
N ARG A 241 -25.56 41.75 0.84
CA ARG A 241 -26.66 40.91 0.37
C ARG A 241 -26.66 39.64 1.21
N THR A 242 -27.67 39.51 2.06
CA THR A 242 -27.98 38.30 2.82
C THR A 242 -28.34 37.18 1.86
N PHE A 243 -27.39 36.28 1.59
CA PHE A 243 -27.71 34.97 1.05
C PHE A 243 -27.78 33.97 2.20
N ALA A 244 -28.89 33.22 2.22
CA ALA A 244 -29.25 32.24 3.21
C ALA A 244 -28.11 31.24 3.47
N ALA A 245 -27.93 30.90 4.75
CA ALA A 245 -27.04 29.83 5.19
C ALA A 245 -27.40 28.51 4.47
N PRO A 246 -26.44 27.77 3.90
CA PRO A 246 -26.70 26.40 3.51
C PRO A 246 -26.99 25.59 4.77
N ALA A 247 -28.14 24.93 4.78
CA ALA A 247 -28.56 24.04 5.85
C ALA A 247 -27.45 23.05 6.18
N SER A 248 -27.17 22.91 7.48
CA SER A 248 -26.28 21.91 8.07
C SER A 248 -26.79 20.51 7.74
N SER A 249 -26.28 19.90 6.66
CA SER A 249 -26.35 18.44 6.54
C SER A 249 -25.20 17.87 7.38
N GLU A 250 -25.53 17.23 8.50
CA GLU A 250 -24.58 16.43 9.26
C GLU A 250 -23.90 15.44 8.29
N LYS A 251 -22.57 15.57 8.16
CA LYS A 251 -21.75 14.63 7.40
C LYS A 251 -21.60 13.36 8.24
N VAL A 252 -22.59 12.48 8.18
CA VAL A 252 -22.52 11.13 8.72
C VAL A 252 -21.32 10.41 8.07
N LYS A 253 -20.32 10.07 8.87
CA LYS A 253 -19.11 9.35 8.42
C LYS A 253 -19.37 7.83 8.52
N PRO A 254 -19.08 7.04 7.46
CA PRO A 254 -19.19 5.58 7.52
C PRO A 254 -18.16 4.98 8.50
N PRO A 255 -18.48 3.85 9.15
CA PRO A 255 -17.63 3.23 10.17
C PRO A 255 -16.35 2.59 9.61
N VAL A 256 -16.36 2.12 8.36
CA VAL A 256 -15.21 1.54 7.66
C VAL A 256 -15.09 2.18 6.29
N ALA A 257 -13.85 2.46 5.85
CA ALA A 257 -13.59 2.94 4.50
C ALA A 257 -13.62 1.75 3.54
N LEU A 258 -14.58 1.75 2.61
CA LEU A 258 -14.64 0.77 1.54
C LEU A 258 -14.00 1.33 0.27
N PHE A 259 -13.37 0.45 -0.50
CA PHE A 259 -12.69 0.79 -1.76
C PHE A 259 -13.45 0.24 -2.98
N GLY A 260 -13.17 0.81 -4.15
CA GLY A 260 -13.80 0.41 -5.43
C GLY A 260 -15.16 1.08 -5.68
N LEU A 261 -15.68 0.89 -6.90
CA LEU A 261 -16.97 1.44 -7.32
C LEU A 261 -18.11 0.93 -6.43
N ASP A 262 -18.12 -0.36 -6.13
CA ASP A 262 -19.10 -1.02 -5.26
C ASP A 262 -19.07 -0.43 -3.85
N GLY A 263 -17.87 -0.14 -3.34
CA GLY A 263 -17.66 0.52 -2.05
C GLY A 263 -18.21 1.95 -2.00
N THR A 264 -18.09 2.71 -3.09
CA THR A 264 -18.67 4.07 -3.16
C THR A 264 -20.20 4.04 -3.12
N TYR A 265 -20.83 3.09 -3.82
CA TYR A 265 -22.28 2.89 -3.79
C TYR A 265 -22.77 2.39 -2.45
N ALA A 266 -22.07 1.41 -1.84
CA ALA A 266 -22.39 0.92 -0.50
C ALA A 266 -22.32 2.05 0.54
N THR A 267 -21.29 2.89 0.46
CA THR A 267 -21.11 4.04 1.35
C THR A 267 -22.20 5.10 1.16
N ALA A 268 -22.58 5.38 -0.09
CA ALA A 268 -23.65 6.31 -0.40
C ALA A 268 -25.01 5.79 0.10
N LEU A 269 -25.29 4.50 -0.09
CA LEU A 269 -26.50 3.85 0.40
C LEU A 269 -26.57 3.89 1.92
N TYR A 270 -25.48 3.58 2.62
CA TYR A 270 -25.40 3.68 4.08
C TYR A 270 -25.66 5.11 4.57
N THR A 271 -24.99 6.09 3.95
CA THR A 271 -25.17 7.51 4.31
C THR A 271 -26.61 7.97 4.08
N ALA A 272 -27.23 7.54 2.98
CA ALA A 272 -28.63 7.83 2.68
C ALA A 272 -29.56 7.18 3.72
N ALA A 273 -29.33 5.90 4.06
CA ALA A 273 -30.14 5.17 5.02
C ALA A 273 -30.04 5.73 6.46
N VAL A 274 -28.86 6.23 6.86
CA VAL A 274 -28.71 6.93 8.14
C VAL A 274 -29.47 8.26 8.11
N LYS A 275 -29.36 9.04 7.03
CA LYS A 275 -30.07 10.31 6.88
C LYS A 275 -31.60 10.15 6.86
N SER A 276 -32.10 9.06 6.29
CA SER A 276 -33.54 8.74 6.28
C SER A 276 -33.99 7.90 7.48
N ALA A 277 -33.12 7.70 8.49
CA ALA A 277 -33.39 6.87 9.68
C ALA A 277 -33.95 5.45 9.36
N SER A 278 -33.64 4.92 8.18
CA SER A 278 -34.18 3.66 7.65
C SER A 278 -33.11 2.57 7.51
N LEU A 279 -32.07 2.61 8.36
CA LEU A 279 -30.92 1.72 8.33
C LEU A 279 -31.30 0.23 8.46
N GLU A 280 -32.13 -0.11 9.45
CA GLU A 280 -32.57 -1.50 9.71
C GLU A 280 -33.48 -2.07 8.60
N PRO A 281 -34.51 -1.35 8.11
CA PRO A 281 -35.28 -1.77 6.94
C PRO A 281 -34.43 -1.95 5.68
N THR A 282 -33.49 -1.02 5.44
CA THR A 282 -32.61 -1.06 4.27
C THR A 282 -31.68 -2.27 4.33
N ALA A 283 -31.13 -2.58 5.50
CA ALA A 283 -30.28 -3.76 5.68
C ALA A 283 -31.02 -5.08 5.43
N LYS A 284 -32.27 -5.19 5.90
CA LYS A 284 -33.11 -6.38 5.61
C LYS A 284 -33.41 -6.51 4.12
N GLY A 285 -33.72 -5.40 3.44
CA GLY A 285 -33.97 -5.39 2.00
C GLY A 285 -32.74 -5.79 1.18
N ILE A 286 -31.56 -5.29 1.54
CA ILE A 286 -30.30 -5.62 0.86
C ILE A 286 -29.87 -7.07 1.14
N ASP A 287 -30.09 -7.60 2.34
CA ASP A 287 -29.83 -9.02 2.66
C ASP A 287 -30.77 -9.97 1.91
N ALA A 288 -32.05 -9.59 1.75
CA ALA A 288 -33.00 -10.34 0.93
C ALA A 288 -32.59 -10.35 -0.56
N LEU A 289 -32.17 -9.20 -1.09
CA LEU A 289 -31.61 -9.10 -2.45
C LEU A 289 -30.35 -9.96 -2.61
N HIS A 290 -29.44 -9.93 -1.64
CA HIS A 290 -28.22 -10.73 -1.66
C HIS A 290 -28.54 -12.24 -1.71
N LYS A 291 -29.50 -12.70 -0.90
CA LYS A 291 -29.94 -14.11 -0.91
C LYS A 291 -30.61 -14.51 -2.21
N LEU A 292 -31.37 -13.61 -2.85
CA LEU A 292 -31.99 -13.87 -4.14
C LEU A 292 -30.92 -14.01 -5.25
N LEU A 293 -29.94 -13.10 -5.27
CA LEU A 293 -28.82 -13.12 -6.22
C LEU A 293 -27.94 -14.38 -6.07
N GLN A 294 -27.77 -14.88 -4.85
CA GLN A 294 -27.03 -16.13 -4.60
C GLN A 294 -27.80 -17.39 -5.02
N LYS A 295 -29.13 -17.36 -5.02
CA LYS A 295 -29.96 -18.50 -5.43
C LYS A 295 -30.06 -18.64 -6.95
N ASP A 296 -30.17 -17.52 -7.67
CA ASP A 296 -30.38 -17.52 -9.10
C ASP A 296 -29.12 -17.03 -9.85
N ALA A 297 -28.20 -17.95 -10.16
CA ALA A 297 -26.98 -17.63 -10.91
C ALA A 297 -27.27 -16.99 -12.29
N LYS A 298 -28.40 -17.34 -12.93
CA LYS A 298 -28.85 -16.75 -14.19
C LYS A 298 -29.14 -15.26 -14.06
N LEU A 299 -29.65 -14.81 -12.92
CA LEU A 299 -29.96 -13.41 -12.65
C LEU A 299 -28.67 -12.58 -12.61
N THR A 300 -27.62 -13.10 -11.97
CA THR A 300 -26.30 -12.46 -11.94
C THR A 300 -25.72 -12.29 -13.35
N THR A 301 -25.78 -13.33 -14.19
CA THR A 301 -25.31 -13.25 -15.59
C THR A 301 -26.11 -12.23 -16.42
N ILE A 302 -27.43 -12.14 -16.19
CA ILE A 302 -28.28 -11.13 -16.86
C ILE A 302 -27.89 -9.73 -16.40
N LEU A 303 -27.64 -9.52 -15.11
CA LEU A 303 -27.27 -8.21 -14.55
C LEU A 303 -25.87 -7.73 -14.99
N GLU A 304 -24.94 -8.65 -15.25
CA GLU A 304 -23.61 -8.36 -15.78
C GLU A 304 -23.61 -8.08 -17.29
N ALA A 305 -24.63 -8.54 -18.02
CA ALA A 305 -24.70 -8.37 -19.46
C ALA A 305 -24.92 -6.88 -19.85
N PRO A 306 -23.98 -6.27 -20.61
CA PRO A 306 -24.07 -4.85 -20.98
C PRO A 306 -25.13 -4.58 -22.07
N THR A 307 -25.72 -5.63 -22.67
CA THR A 307 -26.65 -5.56 -23.80
C THR A 307 -28.10 -5.22 -23.41
N LEU A 308 -28.42 -5.17 -22.12
CA LEU A 308 -29.77 -4.86 -21.65
C LEU A 308 -30.15 -3.40 -21.92
N SER A 309 -31.33 -3.19 -22.52
CA SER A 309 -31.88 -1.86 -22.75
C SER A 309 -32.29 -1.18 -21.42
N ALA A 310 -32.43 0.15 -21.42
CA ALA A 310 -32.87 0.88 -20.22
C ALA A 310 -34.30 0.47 -19.77
N ALA A 311 -35.15 0.03 -20.71
CA ALA A 311 -36.50 -0.45 -20.43
C ALA A 311 -36.47 -1.84 -19.76
N ASP A 312 -35.61 -2.74 -20.23
CA ASP A 312 -35.45 -4.07 -19.62
C ASP A 312 -34.88 -3.96 -18.21
N LYS A 313 -33.94 -3.04 -18.00
CA LYS A 313 -33.34 -2.75 -16.69
C LYS A 313 -34.36 -2.24 -15.67
N SER A 314 -35.26 -1.34 -16.07
CA SER A 314 -36.30 -0.84 -15.17
C SER A 314 -37.36 -1.90 -14.84
N ALA A 315 -37.67 -2.79 -15.79
CA ALA A 315 -38.51 -3.96 -15.55
C ALA A 315 -37.86 -4.94 -14.56
N ILE A 316 -36.57 -5.23 -14.71
CA ILE A 316 -35.81 -6.08 -13.77
C ILE A 316 -35.80 -5.46 -12.37
N VAL A 317 -35.61 -4.13 -12.25
CA VAL A 317 -35.69 -3.43 -10.97
C VAL A 317 -37.08 -3.55 -10.33
N ALA A 318 -38.16 -3.46 -11.12
CA ALA A 318 -39.52 -3.63 -10.62
C ALA A 318 -39.79 -5.06 -10.12
N GLU A 319 -39.26 -6.08 -10.79
CA GLU A 319 -39.38 -7.48 -10.34
C GLU A 319 -38.53 -7.77 -9.09
N LEU A 320 -37.31 -7.22 -9.03
CA LEU A 320 -36.46 -7.30 -7.83
C LEU A 320 -37.13 -6.64 -6.61
N GLN A 321 -37.86 -5.54 -6.81
CA GLN A 321 -38.61 -4.88 -5.74
C GLN A 321 -39.75 -5.75 -5.20
N LYS A 322 -40.50 -6.42 -6.07
CA LYS A 322 -41.60 -7.31 -5.68
C LYS A 322 -41.10 -8.53 -4.91
N ASN A 323 -40.02 -9.17 -5.38
CA ASN A 323 -39.54 -10.44 -4.83
C ASN A 323 -38.67 -10.27 -3.57
N ALA A 324 -37.95 -9.15 -3.42
CA ALA A 324 -37.07 -8.94 -2.28
C ALA A 324 -37.76 -8.33 -1.05
N GLY A 325 -39.06 -7.99 -1.13
CA GLY A 325 -39.75 -7.30 -0.04
C GLY A 325 -39.11 -5.96 0.33
N ALA A 326 -38.41 -5.33 -0.62
CA ALA A 326 -37.63 -4.11 -0.45
C ALA A 326 -38.55 -2.88 -0.38
N THR A 327 -39.32 -2.78 0.70
CA THR A 327 -40.34 -1.74 0.95
C THR A 327 -39.76 -0.39 1.35
N GLY A 328 -38.44 -0.26 1.49
CA GLY A 328 -37.78 1.00 1.79
C GLY A 328 -37.61 1.86 0.53
N GLU A 329 -38.14 3.09 0.55
CA GLU A 329 -37.94 4.11 -0.48
C GLU A 329 -36.45 4.28 -0.86
N THR A 330 -35.56 4.16 0.13
CA THR A 330 -34.10 4.20 -0.04
C THR A 330 -33.58 3.09 -0.96
N VAL A 331 -34.09 1.86 -0.87
CA VAL A 331 -33.66 0.73 -1.70
C VAL A 331 -34.19 0.87 -3.13
N LYS A 332 -35.42 1.39 -3.29
CA LYS A 332 -36.00 1.71 -4.60
C LYS A 332 -35.16 2.76 -5.33
N ASN A 333 -34.85 3.87 -4.67
CA ASN A 333 -34.05 4.94 -5.25
C ASN A 333 -32.64 4.45 -5.58
N PHE A 334 -32.07 3.60 -4.73
CA PHE A 334 -30.78 2.97 -4.99
C PHE A 334 -30.78 2.10 -6.25
N LEU A 335 -31.73 1.17 -6.40
CA LEU A 335 -31.83 0.32 -7.58
C LEU A 335 -32.08 1.13 -8.86
N ALA A 336 -32.89 2.19 -8.78
CA ALA A 336 -33.10 3.10 -9.89
C ALA A 336 -31.79 3.81 -10.30
N THR A 337 -31.04 4.35 -9.33
CA THR A 337 -29.75 5.01 -9.62
C THR A 337 -28.69 4.05 -10.18
N LEU A 338 -28.70 2.77 -9.79
CA LEU A 338 -27.83 1.77 -10.41
C LEU A 338 -28.25 1.46 -11.85
N ALA A 339 -29.55 1.40 -12.11
CA ALA A 339 -30.08 1.16 -13.46
C ALA A 339 -29.77 2.32 -14.41
N GLU A 340 -29.99 3.56 -13.98
CA GLU A 340 -29.70 4.78 -14.76
C GLU A 340 -28.21 4.89 -15.12
N ASN A 341 -27.32 4.53 -14.19
CA ASN A 341 -25.88 4.58 -14.41
C ASN A 341 -25.31 3.36 -15.14
N ASN A 342 -26.15 2.43 -15.63
CA ASN A 342 -25.73 1.17 -16.25
C ASN A 342 -24.82 0.31 -15.35
N ARG A 343 -25.07 0.29 -14.04
CA ARG A 343 -24.22 -0.37 -13.02
C ARG A 343 -24.94 -1.45 -12.22
N LEU A 344 -26.03 -2.00 -12.74
CA LEU A 344 -26.78 -3.09 -12.11
C LEU A 344 -25.94 -4.34 -11.86
N GLY A 345 -24.93 -4.62 -12.70
CA GLY A 345 -23.98 -5.72 -12.50
C GLY A 345 -23.13 -5.60 -11.22
N LEU A 346 -23.01 -4.40 -10.64
CA LEU A 346 -22.28 -4.19 -9.38
C LEU A 346 -23.11 -4.53 -8.14
N LEU A 347 -24.40 -4.85 -8.29
CA LEU A 347 -25.31 -5.12 -7.19
C LEU A 347 -24.83 -6.23 -6.23
N PRO A 348 -24.29 -7.38 -6.68
CA PRO A 348 -23.76 -8.42 -5.78
C PRO A 348 -22.60 -7.91 -4.91
N GLY A 349 -21.69 -7.14 -5.50
CA GLY A 349 -20.56 -6.52 -4.81
C GLY A 349 -21.01 -5.49 -3.79
N VAL A 350 -21.96 -4.62 -4.17
CA VAL A 350 -22.52 -3.61 -3.25
C VAL A 350 -23.25 -4.26 -2.07
N CYS A 351 -24.01 -5.34 -2.28
CA CYS A 351 -24.68 -6.08 -1.20
C CYS A 351 -23.68 -6.62 -0.17
N THR A 352 -22.58 -7.22 -0.64
CA THR A 352 -21.53 -7.78 0.23
C THR A 352 -20.87 -6.67 1.05
N LYS A 353 -20.47 -5.59 0.39
CA LYS A 353 -19.82 -4.43 1.00
C LYS A 353 -20.74 -3.66 1.96
N PHE A 354 -22.03 -3.59 1.67
CA PHE A 354 -23.01 -3.03 2.59
C PHE A 354 -23.15 -3.89 3.86
N GLY A 355 -23.07 -5.23 3.75
CA GLY A 355 -23.02 -6.14 4.89
C GLY A 355 -21.80 -5.92 5.79
N GLU A 356 -20.63 -5.66 5.20
CA GLU A 356 -19.41 -5.29 5.92
C GLU A 356 -19.61 -3.97 6.70
N LEU A 357 -20.19 -2.94 6.05
CA LEU A 357 -20.51 -1.66 6.71
C LEU A 357 -21.50 -1.81 7.86
N MET A 358 -22.53 -2.64 7.70
CA MET A 358 -23.53 -2.87 8.75
C MET A 358 -22.93 -3.62 9.95
N SER A 359 -22.07 -4.60 9.69
CA SER A 359 -21.35 -5.32 10.75
C SER A 359 -20.48 -4.34 11.54
N ALA A 360 -19.73 -3.48 10.84
CA ALA A 360 -18.93 -2.44 11.48
C ALA A 360 -19.77 -1.41 12.25
N ALA A 361 -20.92 -0.99 11.72
CA ALA A 361 -21.84 -0.04 12.36
C ALA A 361 -22.43 -0.60 13.68
N ARG A 362 -22.69 -1.91 13.72
CA ARG A 362 -23.19 -2.61 14.91
C ARG A 362 -22.10 -2.99 15.91
N GLY A 363 -20.83 -2.76 15.57
CA GLY A 363 -19.70 -3.21 16.37
C GLY A 363 -19.54 -4.73 16.38
N GLU A 364 -19.95 -5.40 15.31
CA GLU A 364 -19.75 -6.83 15.10
C GLU A 364 -18.39 -7.06 14.42
N VAL A 365 -17.59 -7.98 14.96
CA VAL A 365 -16.32 -8.42 14.36
C VAL A 365 -16.52 -9.82 13.80
N GLU A 366 -16.20 -10.00 12.53
CA GLU A 366 -16.23 -11.32 11.88
C GLU A 366 -15.02 -12.14 12.34
N MET A 367 -15.29 -13.37 12.79
CA MET A 367 -14.30 -14.37 13.14
C MET A 367 -14.45 -15.55 12.19
N VAL A 368 -13.43 -15.82 11.39
CA VAL A 368 -13.37 -17.01 10.54
C VAL A 368 -12.59 -18.08 11.27
N VAL A 369 -13.25 -19.19 11.59
CA VAL A 369 -12.60 -20.36 12.18
C VAL A 369 -12.43 -21.40 11.10
N THR A 370 -11.18 -21.71 10.78
CA THR A 370 -10.83 -22.78 9.84
C THR A 370 -10.41 -24.02 10.62
N SER A 371 -11.16 -25.10 10.47
CA SER A 371 -10.92 -26.38 11.15
C SER A 371 -10.81 -27.55 10.16
N ALA A 372 -10.06 -28.58 10.58
CA ALA A 372 -9.90 -29.83 9.83
C ALA A 372 -11.20 -30.63 9.71
N GLN A 373 -12.06 -30.52 10.73
CA GLN A 373 -13.33 -31.22 10.84
C GLN A 373 -14.44 -30.24 11.23
N PRO A 374 -15.71 -30.53 10.91
CA PRO A 374 -16.84 -29.73 11.38
C PRO A 374 -16.81 -29.58 12.91
N LEU A 375 -16.85 -28.34 13.38
CA LEU A 375 -16.89 -28.02 14.81
C LEU A 375 -18.28 -28.27 15.38
N ASP A 376 -18.33 -28.80 16.60
CA ASP A 376 -19.55 -28.95 17.39
C ASP A 376 -19.95 -27.65 18.07
N ASN A 377 -21.26 -27.44 18.29
CA ASN A 377 -21.82 -26.22 18.89
C ASN A 377 -21.25 -25.93 20.30
N LYS A 378 -20.83 -26.97 21.02
CA LYS A 378 -20.20 -26.83 22.34
C LYS A 378 -18.77 -26.26 22.25
N THR A 379 -18.02 -26.60 21.20
CA THR A 379 -16.70 -26.02 20.96
C THR A 379 -16.81 -24.61 20.39
N LEU A 380 -17.78 -24.34 19.50
CA LEU A 380 -18.03 -22.99 18.98
C LEU A 380 -18.34 -21.99 20.10
N SER A 381 -19.24 -22.32 21.02
CA SER A 381 -19.55 -21.45 22.17
C SER A 381 -18.37 -21.24 23.12
N ARG A 382 -17.49 -22.24 23.28
CA ARG A 382 -16.24 -22.09 24.04
C ARG A 382 -15.24 -21.19 23.34
N LEU A 383 -15.13 -21.28 22.01
CA LEU A 383 -14.27 -20.42 21.20
C LEU A 383 -14.76 -18.98 21.23
N GLU A 384 -16.07 -18.75 21.08
CA GLU A 384 -16.68 -17.43 21.24
C GLU A 384 -16.38 -16.82 22.61
N ALA A 385 -16.53 -17.60 23.69
CA ALA A 385 -16.23 -17.14 25.05
C ALA A 385 -14.73 -16.87 25.29
N ALA A 386 -13.84 -17.63 24.65
CA ALA A 386 -12.40 -17.44 24.77
C ALA A 386 -11.92 -16.22 23.98
N VAL A 387 -12.42 -16.04 22.76
CA VAL A 387 -12.03 -14.95 21.86
C VAL A 387 -12.67 -13.64 22.28
N SER A 388 -13.91 -13.63 22.81
CA SER A 388 -14.53 -12.41 23.36
C SER A 388 -13.82 -11.87 24.60
N LYS A 389 -13.15 -12.72 25.39
CA LYS A 389 -12.34 -12.32 26.55
C LYS A 389 -10.93 -11.86 26.18
N SER A 390 -10.50 -12.17 24.95
CA SER A 390 -9.16 -11.87 24.48
C SER A 390 -9.03 -10.42 24.00
N SER A 391 -7.82 -9.87 24.01
CA SER A 391 -7.50 -8.52 23.51
C SER A 391 -7.64 -8.35 22.00
N TYR A 392 -8.06 -9.40 21.27
CA TYR A 392 -8.23 -9.41 19.82
C TYR A 392 -9.56 -8.80 19.38
N VAL A 393 -10.57 -8.81 20.26
CA VAL A 393 -11.89 -8.26 20.04
C VAL A 393 -11.99 -7.03 20.95
N GLY A 394 -11.77 -5.83 20.42
CA GLY A 394 -11.82 -4.60 21.23
C GLY A 394 -13.05 -4.57 22.16
N ALA A 395 -12.88 -4.09 23.39
CA ALA A 395 -13.88 -4.21 24.46
C ALA A 395 -15.30 -3.84 24.00
N GLY A 396 -16.26 -4.78 24.17
CA GLY A 396 -17.69 -4.56 23.90
C GLY A 396 -18.19 -4.94 22.50
N LYS A 397 -17.36 -5.51 21.61
CA LYS A 397 -17.77 -5.93 20.26
C LYS A 397 -18.36 -7.36 20.25
N LYS A 398 -19.41 -7.58 19.46
CA LYS A 398 -20.06 -8.90 19.28
C LYS A 398 -19.33 -9.71 18.21
N LEU A 399 -19.20 -11.02 18.40
CA LEU A 399 -18.53 -11.90 17.44
C LEU A 399 -19.54 -12.55 16.50
N LYS A 400 -19.29 -12.47 15.19
CA LYS A 400 -19.98 -13.25 14.17
C LYS A 400 -19.06 -14.37 13.70
N VAL A 401 -19.40 -15.61 14.05
CA VAL A 401 -18.55 -16.77 13.73
C VAL A 401 -18.91 -17.36 12.38
N LYS A 402 -17.93 -17.43 11.49
CA LYS A 402 -18.00 -18.15 10.22
C LYS A 402 -17.10 -19.38 10.30
N ASN A 403 -17.72 -20.56 10.21
CA ASN A 403 -16.98 -21.82 10.22
C ASN A 403 -16.62 -22.24 8.79
N THR A 404 -15.34 -22.43 8.52
CA THR A 404 -14.81 -22.91 7.24
C THR A 404 -14.08 -24.22 7.47
N ILE A 405 -14.34 -25.23 6.64
CA ILE A 405 -13.69 -26.54 6.78
C ILE A 405 -12.56 -26.61 5.75
N ASN A 406 -11.34 -26.82 6.22
CA ASN A 406 -10.20 -27.09 5.35
C ASN A 406 -9.56 -28.44 5.74
N PRO A 407 -9.78 -29.51 4.94
CA PRO A 407 -9.21 -30.83 5.18
C PRO A 407 -7.68 -30.88 5.11
N ASP A 408 -7.02 -29.91 4.48
CA ASP A 408 -5.56 -29.87 4.32
C ASP A 408 -4.84 -29.62 5.66
N ILE A 409 -5.58 -29.10 6.65
CA ILE A 409 -5.07 -28.93 8.00
C ILE A 409 -5.14 -30.29 8.71
N ILE A 410 -3.98 -30.90 8.97
CA ILE A 410 -3.86 -32.23 9.62
C ILE A 410 -4.55 -32.24 11.01
N GLY A 411 -4.60 -31.08 11.67
CA GLY A 411 -5.33 -30.89 12.92
C GLY A 411 -5.08 -29.49 13.51
N GLY A 412 -5.87 -29.14 14.52
CA GLY A 412 -5.82 -27.82 15.15
C GLY A 412 -6.81 -26.83 14.54
N LEU A 413 -6.63 -25.55 14.87
CA LEU A 413 -7.56 -24.46 14.56
C LEU A 413 -6.79 -23.27 14.02
N ILE A 414 -7.26 -22.67 12.93
CA ILE A 414 -6.81 -21.36 12.48
C ILE A 414 -7.97 -20.40 12.72
N VAL A 415 -7.74 -19.36 13.51
CA VAL A 415 -8.75 -18.38 13.88
C VAL A 415 -8.34 -17.01 13.35
N GLU A 416 -9.11 -16.48 12.42
CA GLU A 416 -8.92 -15.14 11.85
C GLU A 416 -9.96 -14.19 12.47
N VAL A 417 -9.49 -13.10 13.07
CA VAL A 417 -10.33 -12.06 13.68
C VAL A 417 -9.91 -10.72 13.10
N GLY A 418 -10.70 -10.20 12.15
CA GLY A 418 -10.33 -8.99 11.39
C GLY A 418 -8.97 -9.16 10.70
N ASP A 419 -8.00 -8.30 11.03
CA ASP A 419 -6.65 -8.31 10.42
C ASP A 419 -5.65 -9.23 11.15
N ARG A 420 -6.10 -10.02 12.13
CA ARG A 420 -5.22 -10.87 12.95
C ARG A 420 -5.54 -12.34 12.74
N THR A 421 -4.51 -13.10 12.39
CA THR A 421 -4.58 -14.56 12.25
C THR A 421 -3.90 -15.22 13.44
N ILE A 422 -4.63 -16.09 14.13
CA ILE A 422 -4.13 -16.94 15.20
C ILE A 422 -4.09 -18.37 14.64
N ASP A 423 -2.89 -18.78 14.22
CA ASP A 423 -2.65 -20.13 13.73
C ASP A 423 -2.22 -21.06 14.87
N LEU A 424 -3.12 -21.95 15.27
CA LEU A 424 -2.89 -23.04 16.21
C LEU A 424 -2.98 -24.40 15.50
N SER A 425 -2.71 -24.44 14.19
CA SER A 425 -2.64 -25.67 13.44
C SER A 425 -1.43 -26.51 13.86
N VAL A 426 -1.62 -27.82 13.82
CA VAL A 426 -0.56 -28.81 14.11
C VAL A 426 0.55 -28.70 13.05
N SER A 427 0.20 -28.42 11.80
CA SER A 427 1.16 -28.20 10.71
C SER A 427 2.13 -27.05 11.01
N SER A 428 1.63 -25.90 11.44
CA SER A 428 2.48 -24.74 11.76
C SER A 428 3.35 -24.97 12.99
N LYS A 429 2.85 -25.73 13.98
CA LYS A 429 3.63 -26.10 15.16
C LYS A 429 4.78 -27.05 14.81
N VAL A 430 4.54 -28.06 13.96
CA VAL A 430 5.57 -28.99 13.48
C VAL A 430 6.59 -28.24 12.60
N ALA A 431 6.14 -27.36 11.71
CA ALA A 431 7.04 -26.56 10.88
C ALA A 431 7.94 -25.66 11.74
N LYS A 432 7.40 -25.03 12.78
CA LYS A 432 8.19 -24.23 13.73
C LYS A 432 9.20 -25.07 14.51
N MET A 433 8.83 -26.28 14.93
CA MET A 433 9.77 -27.20 15.59
C MET A 433 10.89 -27.65 14.66
N ASN A 434 10.57 -28.02 13.42
CA ASN A 434 11.57 -28.40 12.42
C ASN A 434 12.52 -27.24 12.12
N LYS A 435 11.99 -26.01 11.98
CA LYS A 435 12.79 -24.81 11.80
C LYS A 435 13.74 -24.54 12.97
N LEU A 436 13.25 -24.69 14.21
CA LEU A 436 14.11 -24.54 15.39
C LEU A 436 15.23 -25.57 15.45
N LEU A 437 14.99 -26.79 14.97
CA LEU A 437 16.01 -27.83 14.91
C LEU A 437 17.05 -27.57 13.82
N THR A 438 16.63 -27.04 12.66
CA THR A 438 17.54 -26.69 11.57
C THR A 438 18.36 -25.43 11.84
N ASP A 439 17.83 -24.47 12.60
CA ASP A 439 18.52 -23.23 12.95
C ASP A 439 19.56 -23.42 14.08
N THR A 440 19.55 -24.58 14.77
CA THR A 440 20.52 -24.96 15.83
C THR A 440 21.67 -25.86 15.37
N LEU A 441 21.81 -26.10 14.06
CA LEU A 441 22.93 -26.81 13.44
C LEU A 441 23.67 -25.87 12.50
#